data_AF-A0A972ME97-F1
#
_entry.id   AF-A0A972ME97-F1
#
_cell.length_a   1.000
_cell.length_b   1.000
_cell.length_c   1.000
_cell.angle_alpha   90.00
_cell.angle_beta   90.00
_cell.angle_gamma   90.00
#
_symmetry.space_group_name_H-M   'P 1'
#
loop_
_entity.id
_entity.type
_entity.pdbx_description
1 polymer ?
#
loop_
_entity_poly.entity_id
_entity_poly.type
_entity_poly.pdbx_seq_one_letter_code
_entity_poly.pdbx_strand_id
1 'polypeptide(L)'
;MAQAIFDLLLFVMVLLLFFQVRRLRNLPLDEIIKRLEAANSLCERLSKNLSEKKELSERLISALETGASAWENSRKDASSLRSKVLSLAQKGLSTAEIAKKTGLQEGEVALILSVAGKKRS
;
A
#
# COMPACT_ATOMS: atom_id res chain seq x y z
N MET A 1 70.71 -32.29 -28.69
CA MET A 1 70.20 -31.82 -27.37
C MET A 1 69.16 -30.72 -27.50
N ALA A 2 69.41 -29.63 -28.24
CA ALA A 2 68.44 -28.54 -28.42
C ALA A 2 67.07 -28.98 -28.99
N GLN A 3 67.06 -29.92 -29.94
CA GLN A 3 65.84 -30.44 -30.56
C GLN A 3 64.94 -31.22 -29.58
N ALA A 4 65.54 -32.05 -28.72
CA ALA A 4 64.82 -32.77 -27.67
C ALA A 4 64.27 -31.83 -26.58
N ILE A 5 64.97 -30.73 -26.27
CA ILE A 5 64.49 -29.71 -25.33
C ILE A 5 63.30 -28.95 -25.93
N PHE A 6 63.37 -28.63 -27.22
CA PHE A 6 62.27 -27.99 -27.93
C PHE A 6 61.02 -28.89 -27.97
N ASP A 7 61.18 -30.18 -28.28
CA ASP A 7 60.08 -31.15 -28.28
C ASP A 7 59.48 -31.34 -26.88
N LEU A 8 60.30 -31.38 -25.83
CA LEU A 8 59.84 -31.42 -24.44
C LEU A 8 59.03 -30.18 -24.08
N LEU A 9 59.49 -28.99 -24.47
CA LEU A 9 58.81 -27.72 -24.21
C LEU A 9 57.47 -27.64 -24.96
N LEU A 10 57.45 -28.12 -26.22
CA LEU A 10 56.23 -28.22 -27.03
C LEU A 10 55.23 -29.19 -26.39
N PHE A 11 55.69 -30.34 -25.90
CA PHE A 11 54.85 -31.31 -25.19
C PHE A 11 54.25 -30.73 -23.90
N VAL A 12 55.04 -30.00 -23.12
CA VAL A 12 54.55 -29.30 -21.91
C VAL A 12 53.52 -28.22 -22.26
N MET A 13 53.75 -27.45 -23.33
CA MET A 13 52.79 -26.46 -23.83
C MET A 13 51.46 -27.09 -24.25
N VAL A 14 51.51 -28.21 -25.00
CA VAL A 14 50.31 -28.94 -25.40
C VAL A 14 49.57 -29.52 -24.19
N LEU A 15 50.30 -30.05 -23.20
CA LEU A 15 49.72 -30.51 -21.94
C LEU A 15 49.05 -29.39 -21.16
N LEU A 16 49.68 -28.21 -21.06
CA LEU A 16 49.10 -27.05 -20.39
C LEU A 16 47.84 -26.55 -21.10
N LEU A 17 47.85 -26.48 -22.43
CA LEU A 17 46.67 -26.14 -23.23
C LEU A 17 45.54 -27.15 -23.03
N PHE A 18 45.86 -28.45 -23.05
CA PHE A 18 44.89 -29.50 -22.78
C PHE A 18 44.28 -29.38 -21.37
N PHE A 19 45.11 -29.06 -20.38
CA PHE A 19 44.65 -28.87 -19.00
C PHE A 19 43.78 -27.62 -18.85
N GLN A 20 44.14 -26.51 -19.51
CA GLN A 20 43.34 -25.29 -19.53
C GLN A 20 41.97 -25.51 -20.17
N VAL A 21 41.92 -26.16 -21.35
CA VAL A 21 40.67 -26.49 -22.05
C VAL A 21 39.80 -27.41 -21.19
N ARG A 22 40.39 -28.43 -20.56
CA ARG A 22 39.65 -29.34 -19.66
C ARG A 22 39.12 -28.63 -18.42
N ARG A 23 39.87 -27.68 -17.86
CA ARG A 23 39.45 -26.86 -16.72
C ARG A 23 38.29 -25.94 -17.08
N LEU A 24 38.34 -25.31 -18.25
CA LEU A 24 37.26 -24.46 -18.79
C LEU A 24 35.98 -25.27 -19.08
N ARG A 25 36.11 -26.49 -19.60
CA ARG A 25 34.97 -27.37 -19.89
C ARG A 25 34.26 -27.90 -18.64
N ASN A 26 34.97 -27.95 -17.51
CA ASN A 26 34.43 -28.41 -16.22
C ASN A 26 33.79 -27.28 -15.40
N LEU A 27 33.68 -26.05 -15.93
CA LEU A 27 32.95 -24.99 -15.25
C LEU A 27 31.44 -25.30 -15.26
N PRO A 28 30.74 -25.25 -14.11
CA PRO A 28 29.31 -25.54 -14.02
C PRO A 28 28.49 -24.34 -14.52
N LEU A 29 28.71 -23.92 -15.78
CA LEU A 29 28.00 -22.80 -16.40
C LEU A 29 26.49 -23.03 -16.43
N ASP A 30 26.05 -24.27 -16.66
CA ASP A 30 24.62 -24.62 -16.65
C ASP A 30 23.97 -24.41 -15.27
N GLU A 31 24.69 -24.72 -14.19
CA GLU A 31 24.14 -24.52 -12.84
C GLU A 31 24.08 -23.04 -12.47
N ILE A 32 25.08 -22.26 -12.91
CA ILE A 32 25.10 -20.80 -12.75
C ILE A 32 23.97 -20.16 -13.56
N ILE A 33 23.73 -20.60 -14.80
CA ILE A 33 22.63 -20.12 -15.65
C ILE A 33 21.29 -20.43 -14.99
N LYS A 34 21.07 -21.67 -14.53
CA LYS A 34 19.83 -22.04 -13.82
C LYS A 34 19.60 -21.21 -12.55
N ARG A 35 20.65 -20.97 -11.78
CA ARG A 35 20.57 -20.12 -10.57
C ARG A 35 20.27 -18.66 -10.93
N LEU A 36 20.86 -18.16 -12.01
CA LEU A 36 20.63 -16.80 -12.49
C LEU A 36 19.19 -16.63 -13.00
N GLU A 37 18.68 -17.62 -13.74
CA GLU A 37 17.31 -17.64 -14.24
C GLU A 37 16.29 -17.74 -13.10
N ALA A 38 16.55 -18.59 -12.11
CA ALA A 38 15.75 -18.66 -10.89
C ALA A 38 15.76 -17.32 -10.13
N ALA A 39 16.92 -16.70 -9.93
CA ALA A 39 17.04 -15.40 -9.29
C ALA A 39 16.29 -14.30 -10.06
N ASN A 40 16.38 -14.30 -11.39
CA ASN A 40 15.69 -13.32 -12.23
C ASN A 40 14.17 -13.48 -12.14
N SER A 41 13.66 -14.72 -12.18
CA SER A 41 12.24 -15.00 -12.02
C SER A 41 11.70 -14.58 -10.64
N LEU A 42 12.53 -14.69 -9.59
CA LEU A 42 12.18 -14.21 -8.25
C LEU A 42 12.16 -12.69 -8.18
N CYS A 43 13.13 -12.01 -8.80
CA CYS A 43 13.14 -10.56 -8.92
C CYS A 43 11.90 -10.04 -9.67
N GLU A 44 11.50 -10.71 -10.75
CA GLU A 44 10.30 -10.35 -11.51
C GLU A 44 9.01 -10.54 -10.70
N ARG A 45 8.89 -11.67 -9.98
CA ARG A 45 7.75 -11.90 -9.07
C ARG A 45 7.70 -10.91 -7.92
N LEU A 46 8.86 -10.54 -7.37
CA LEU A 46 8.95 -9.54 -6.31
C LEU A 46 8.59 -8.15 -6.82
N SER A 47 9.07 -7.75 -8.00
CA SER A 47 8.74 -6.44 -8.56
C SER A 47 7.24 -6.32 -8.81
N LYS A 48 6.62 -7.37 -9.36
CA LYS A 48 5.17 -7.43 -9.59
C LYS A 48 4.36 -7.35 -8.29
N ASN A 49 4.75 -8.12 -7.27
CA ASN A 49 4.09 -8.06 -5.96
C ASN A 49 4.23 -6.67 -5.30
N LEU A 50 5.37 -6.02 -5.46
CA LEU A 50 5.63 -4.71 -4.88
C LEU A 50 4.79 -3.64 -5.58
N SER A 51 4.67 -3.70 -6.90
CA SER A 51 3.77 -2.80 -7.65
C SER A 51 2.31 -2.99 -7.27
N GLU A 52 1.84 -4.25 -7.18
CA GLU A 52 0.45 -4.55 -6.79
C GLU A 52 0.15 -4.07 -5.36
N LYS A 53 1.07 -4.30 -4.41
CA LYS A 53 0.92 -3.80 -3.04
C LYS A 53 0.92 -2.28 -2.96
N LYS A 54 1.76 -1.61 -3.76
CA LYS A 54 1.79 -0.14 -3.79
C LYS A 54 0.46 0.41 -4.31
N GLU A 55 -0.06 -0.13 -5.40
CA GLU A 55 -1.35 0.28 -5.96
C GLU A 55 -2.50 0.05 -4.96
N LEU A 56 -2.52 -1.10 -4.30
CA LEU A 56 -3.51 -1.37 -3.24
C LEU A 56 -3.40 -0.39 -2.08
N SER A 57 -2.18 -0.01 -1.68
CA SER A 57 -1.97 0.97 -0.61
C SER A 57 -2.46 2.36 -0.99
N GLU A 58 -2.22 2.82 -2.22
CA GLU A 58 -2.70 4.11 -2.71
C GLU A 58 -4.24 4.13 -2.81
N ARG A 59 -4.85 3.04 -3.27
CA ARG A 59 -6.31 2.87 -3.28
C ARG A 59 -6.91 2.89 -1.86
N LEU A 60 -6.25 2.26 -0.90
CA LEU A 60 -6.68 2.29 0.50
C LEU A 60 -6.55 3.69 1.11
N ILE A 61 -5.44 4.39 0.86
CA ILE A 61 -5.23 5.75 1.35
C ILE A 61 -6.30 6.69 0.80
N SER A 62 -6.52 6.67 -0.52
CA SER A 62 -7.55 7.51 -1.16
C SER A 62 -8.96 7.20 -0.67
N ALA A 63 -9.30 5.92 -0.48
CA ALA A 63 -10.59 5.52 0.10
C ALA A 63 -10.75 6.01 1.54
N LEU A 64 -9.69 5.91 2.36
CA LEU A 64 -9.67 6.40 3.74
C LEU A 64 -9.76 7.92 3.82
N GLU A 65 -9.06 8.66 2.96
CA GLU A 65 -9.13 10.13 2.90
C GLU A 65 -10.52 10.59 2.46
N THR A 66 -11.12 9.92 1.49
CA THR A 66 -12.49 10.20 1.03
C THR A 66 -13.50 9.91 2.14
N GLY A 67 -13.38 8.76 2.80
CA GLY A 67 -14.23 8.37 3.92
C GLY A 67 -14.08 9.31 5.12
N ALA A 68 -12.84 9.69 5.47
CA ALA A 68 -12.55 10.64 6.54
C ALA A 68 -13.13 12.02 6.23
N SER A 69 -12.99 12.50 5.00
CA SER A 69 -13.56 13.78 4.57
C SER A 69 -15.09 13.77 4.59
N ALA A 70 -15.72 12.69 4.13
CA ALA A 70 -17.17 12.52 4.18
C ALA A 70 -17.69 12.46 5.62
N TRP A 71 -16.96 11.76 6.51
CA TRP A 71 -17.29 11.67 7.92
C TRP A 71 -17.14 13.01 8.65
N GLU A 72 -16.06 13.73 8.40
CA GLU A 72 -15.79 15.04 9.00
C GLU A 72 -16.83 16.09 8.56
N ASN A 73 -17.21 16.09 7.28
CA ASN A 73 -18.27 16.97 6.76
C ASN A 73 -19.62 16.65 7.40
N SER A 74 -20.00 15.37 7.45
CA SER A 74 -21.24 14.92 8.10
C SER A 74 -21.29 15.32 9.58
N ARG A 75 -20.13 15.25 10.27
CA ARG A 75 -20.02 15.66 11.68
C ARG A 75 -20.19 17.16 11.88
N LYS A 76 -19.63 17.98 10.98
CA LYS A 76 -19.79 19.44 11.00
C LYS A 76 -21.24 19.84 10.74
N ASP A 77 -21.88 19.21 9.76
CA ASP A 77 -23.29 19.47 9.44
C ASP A 77 -24.20 19.10 10.61
N ALA A 78 -24.01 17.93 11.21
CA ALA A 78 -24.77 17.50 12.38
C ALA A 78 -24.54 18.42 13.60
N SER A 79 -23.32 18.90 13.81
CA SER A 79 -23.00 19.85 14.88
C SER A 79 -23.69 21.21 14.68
N SER A 80 -23.70 21.71 13.44
CA SER A 80 -24.35 22.97 13.08
C SER A 80 -25.89 22.90 13.19
N LEU A 81 -26.49 21.77 12.80
CA LEU A 81 -27.92 21.52 12.96
C LEU A 81 -28.30 21.45 14.44
N ARG A 82 -27.50 20.75 15.25
CA ARG A 82 -27.71 20.66 16.70
C ARG A 82 -27.63 22.03 17.38
N SER A 83 -26.64 22.86 17.05
CA SER A 83 -26.51 24.20 17.64
C SER A 83 -27.68 25.11 17.22
N LYS A 84 -28.14 25.01 15.97
CA LYS A 84 -29.30 25.75 15.47
C LYS A 84 -30.59 25.35 16.19
N VAL A 85 -30.85 24.05 16.36
CA VAL A 85 -32.00 23.53 17.13
C VAL A 85 -31.97 24.06 18.57
N LEU A 86 -30.82 23.99 19.25
CA LEU A 86 -30.68 24.50 20.62
C LEU A 86 -30.90 26.01 20.74
N SER A 87 -30.40 26.78 19.76
CA SER A 87 -30.59 28.24 19.74
C SER A 87 -32.06 28.65 19.57
N LEU A 88 -32.84 27.88 18.81
CA LEU A 88 -34.27 28.14 18.61
C LEU A 88 -35.08 27.72 19.83
N ALA A 89 -34.72 26.60 20.47
CA ALA A 89 -35.34 26.19 21.73
C ALA A 89 -35.09 27.20 22.86
N GLN A 90 -33.89 27.79 22.94
CA GLN A 90 -33.60 28.87 23.90
C GLN A 90 -34.42 30.15 23.66
N LYS A 91 -34.85 30.39 22.42
CA LYS A 91 -35.75 31.50 22.08
C LYS A 91 -37.23 31.18 22.40
N GLY A 92 -37.51 30.03 23.00
CA GLY A 92 -38.85 29.61 23.42
C GLY A 92 -39.73 29.04 22.30
N LEU A 93 -39.15 28.70 21.14
CA LEU A 93 -39.93 28.10 20.04
C LEU A 93 -40.36 26.67 20.37
N SER A 94 -41.54 26.30 19.90
CA SER A 94 -42.06 24.93 20.05
C SER A 94 -41.35 23.95 19.11
N THR A 95 -41.41 22.65 19.42
CA THR A 95 -40.80 21.58 18.62
C THR A 95 -41.27 21.60 17.16
N ALA A 96 -42.56 21.86 16.93
CA ALA A 96 -43.15 21.98 15.59
C ALA A 96 -42.59 23.15 14.79
N GLU A 97 -42.39 24.30 15.43
CA GLU A 97 -41.82 25.49 14.78
C GLU A 97 -40.34 25.34 14.48
N ILE A 98 -39.59 24.68 15.37
CA ILE A 98 -38.17 24.36 15.17
C ILE A 98 -38.04 23.39 14.00
N ALA A 99 -38.86 22.33 13.95
CA ALA A 99 -38.91 21.37 12.84
C ALA A 99 -39.14 22.10 11.50
N LYS A 100 -40.14 22.98 11.45
CA LYS A 100 -40.44 23.78 10.24
C LYS A 100 -39.29 24.71 9.81
N LYS A 101 -38.55 25.30 10.76
CA LYS A 101 -37.42 26.21 10.47
C LYS A 101 -36.10 25.51 10.15
N THR A 102 -35.93 24.27 10.62
CA THR A 102 -34.69 23.49 10.43
C THR A 102 -34.83 22.42 9.34
N GLY A 103 -36.06 22.13 8.90
CA GLY A 103 -36.34 21.06 7.93
C GLY A 103 -36.27 19.66 8.53
N LEU A 104 -36.11 19.55 9.85
CA LEU A 104 -36.07 18.29 10.60
C LEU A 104 -37.48 17.82 10.94
N GLN A 105 -37.66 16.52 11.17
CA GLN A 105 -38.92 16.00 11.71
C GLN A 105 -39.06 16.35 13.21
N GLU A 106 -40.29 16.48 13.69
CA GLU A 106 -40.55 16.80 15.10
C GLU A 106 -39.92 15.78 16.06
N GLY A 107 -39.90 14.49 15.69
CA GLY A 107 -39.24 13.43 16.45
C GLY A 107 -37.72 13.61 16.55
N GLU A 108 -37.06 14.08 15.48
CA GLU A 108 -35.61 14.33 15.46
C GLU A 108 -35.26 15.54 16.34
N VAL A 109 -36.07 16.59 16.28
CA VAL A 109 -35.92 17.78 17.15
C VAL A 109 -36.09 17.40 18.62
N ALA A 110 -37.11 16.61 18.95
CA ALA A 110 -37.34 16.12 20.31
C ALA A 110 -36.17 15.26 20.82
N LEU A 111 -35.61 14.41 19.97
CA LEU A 111 -34.43 13.60 20.29
C LEU A 111 -33.21 14.48 20.59
N ILE A 112 -32.93 15.49 19.75
CA ILE A 112 -31.80 16.41 19.94
C ILE A 112 -31.94 17.18 21.27
N LEU A 113 -33.14 17.66 21.59
CA LEU A 113 -33.42 18.39 22.82
C LEU A 113 -33.30 17.49 24.05
N SER A 114 -33.81 16.25 24.00
CA SER A 114 -33.70 15.30 25.12
C SER A 114 -32.25 14.92 25.42
N VAL A 115 -31.43 14.65 24.38
CA VAL A 115 -30.01 14.34 24.54
C VAL A 115 -29.21 15.54 25.06
N ALA A 116 -29.61 16.77 24.70
CA ALA A 116 -28.99 17.97 25.23
C ALA A 116 -29.40 18.28 26.68
N GLY A 117 -30.67 18.03 27.05
CA GLY A 117 -31.16 18.16 28.42
C GLY A 117 -30.50 17.16 29.37
N LYS A 118 -30.29 15.92 28.92
CA LYS A 118 -29.59 14.86 29.67
C LYS A 118 -28.11 15.17 29.95
N LYS A 119 -27.51 16.10 29.21
CA LYS A 119 -26.12 16.57 29.41
C LYS A 119 -25.99 17.68 30.47
N ARG A 120 -27.12 18.23 30.95
CA ARG A 120 -27.19 19.30 31.97
C ARG A 120 -27.64 18.81 33.35
N SER A 121 -27.95 17.52 33.49
CA SER A 121 -28.18 16.83 34.77
C SER A 121 -26.95 16.00 35.13
#